data_AF-A0A6I3DYV7-F1
#
_entry.id   AF-A0A6I3DYV7-F1
#
_cell.length_a   1.000
_cell.length_b   1.000
_cell.length_c   1.000
_cell.angle_alpha   90.00
_cell.angle_beta   90.00
_cell.angle_gamma   90.00
#
_symmetry.space_group_name_H-M   'P 1'
#
loop_
_entity.id
_entity.type
_entity.pdbx_description
1 polymer ?
#
loop_
_entity_poly.entity_id
_entity_poly.type
_entity_poly.pdbx_seq_one_letter_code
_entity_poly.pdbx_strand_id
1 'polypeptide(L)'
;MTNLFDPITLRKTTFQNRVWVSPMCQYKANDGLISEWHFAHLNAFATGAPGLIMVEASGVVPEGRISLGCTGIWNDEQAKAFKPIINFAHSQNVKIGIQLAHAGRKASTMRPWDDHQMAAANEGGWETVSASPLAYSKMPVPRALKIPEIHALTNSFV
;
A
#
# COMPACT_ATOMS: atom_id res chain seq x y z
N MET A 1 0.97 -32.55 -14.10
CA MET A 1 -0.13 -31.73 -13.53
C MET A 1 0.46 -30.75 -12.55
N THR A 2 -0.11 -29.56 -12.47
CA THR A 2 0.40 -28.46 -11.65
C THR A 2 -0.52 -28.26 -10.44
N ASN A 3 0.04 -28.22 -9.23
CA ASN A 3 -0.68 -28.15 -7.97
C ASN A 3 -0.39 -26.85 -7.21
N LEU A 4 -1.22 -26.57 -6.19
CA LEU A 4 -1.12 -25.38 -5.34
C LEU A 4 0.24 -25.27 -4.61
N PHE A 5 0.81 -26.40 -4.19
CA PHE A 5 2.06 -26.46 -3.43
C PHE A 5 3.29 -26.67 -4.31
N ASP A 6 3.13 -26.72 -5.63
CA ASP A 6 4.28 -26.78 -6.54
C ASP A 6 4.95 -25.40 -6.61
N PRO A 7 6.29 -25.34 -6.68
CA PRO A 7 6.99 -24.08 -6.84
C PRO A 7 6.65 -23.42 -8.18
N ILE A 8 6.85 -22.10 -8.23
CA ILE A 8 6.74 -21.31 -9.46
C ILE A 8 7.90 -20.32 -9.53
N THR A 9 8.52 -20.21 -10.71
CA THR A 9 9.58 -19.22 -10.96
C THR A 9 9.06 -18.16 -11.92
N LEU A 10 9.14 -16.90 -11.50
CA LEU A 10 8.85 -15.74 -12.34
C LEU A 10 10.13 -14.90 -12.46
N ARG A 11 10.60 -14.71 -13.70
CA ARG A 11 11.92 -14.13 -13.97
C ARG A 11 13.01 -14.89 -13.21
N LYS A 12 13.70 -14.23 -12.25
CA LYS A 12 14.78 -14.81 -11.44
C LYS A 12 14.33 -15.17 -10.02
N THR A 13 13.04 -15.06 -9.71
CA THR A 13 12.51 -15.29 -8.36
C THR A 13 11.67 -16.57 -8.34
N THR A 14 12.09 -17.52 -7.52
CA THR A 14 11.33 -18.75 -7.24
C THR A 14 10.53 -18.59 -5.96
N PHE A 15 9.23 -18.89 -6.03
CA PHE A 15 8.30 -18.96 -4.92
C PHE A 15 8.07 -20.42 -4.56
N GLN A 16 8.09 -20.74 -3.27
CA GLN A 16 8.03 -22.14 -2.78
C GLN A 16 6.67 -22.82 -3.00
N ASN A 17 5.60 -22.05 -3.17
CA ASN A 17 4.27 -22.52 -3.53
C ASN A 17 3.47 -21.38 -4.19
N ARG A 18 2.24 -21.67 -4.61
CA ARG A 18 1.34 -20.75 -5.32
C ARG A 18 0.31 -20.08 -4.40
N VAL A 19 0.48 -20.18 -3.08
CA VAL A 19 -0.37 -19.50 -2.09
C VAL A 19 0.22 -18.12 -1.82
N TRP A 20 -0.45 -17.07 -2.29
CA TRP A 20 0.01 -15.70 -2.15
C TRP A 20 -1.01 -14.88 -1.35
N VAL A 21 -0.52 -14.14 -0.34
CA VAL A 21 -1.35 -13.24 0.46
C VAL A 21 -1.53 -11.93 -0.30
N SER A 22 -2.78 -11.54 -0.52
CA SER A 22 -3.15 -10.32 -1.25
C SER A 22 -2.79 -9.04 -0.46
N PRO A 23 -2.57 -7.91 -1.15
CA PRO A 23 -2.40 -6.63 -0.48
C PRO A 23 -3.73 -6.21 0.15
N MET A 24 -3.80 -6.17 1.48
CA MET A 24 -5.00 -5.83 2.24
C MET A 24 -4.71 -4.66 3.16
N CYS A 25 -5.30 -3.49 2.88
CA CYS A 25 -5.09 -2.29 3.66
C CYS A 25 -5.47 -2.51 5.13
N GLN A 26 -4.54 -2.19 6.03
CA GLN A 26 -4.72 -2.29 7.46
C GLN A 26 -5.18 -0.97 8.06
N TYR A 27 -4.88 0.16 7.42
CA TYR A 27 -5.24 1.50 7.88
C TYR A 27 -4.68 1.84 9.28
N LYS A 28 -3.50 1.28 9.62
CA LYS A 28 -2.84 1.39 10.94
C LYS A 28 -1.50 2.14 10.89
N ALA A 29 -1.15 2.75 9.76
CA ALA A 29 0.03 3.59 9.65
C ALA A 29 -0.19 4.94 10.35
N ASN A 30 0.91 5.56 10.76
CA ASN A 30 0.93 6.94 11.23
C ASN A 30 1.75 7.77 10.25
N ASP A 31 1.09 8.69 9.56
CA ASP A 31 1.66 9.46 8.45
C ASP A 31 2.46 8.62 7.43
N GLY A 32 1.88 7.50 7.01
CA GLY A 32 2.52 6.55 6.08
C GLY A 32 3.58 5.64 6.71
N LEU A 33 4.08 5.95 7.91
CA LEU A 33 5.00 5.08 8.62
C LEU A 33 4.25 3.89 9.22
N ILE A 34 4.75 2.68 8.96
CA ILE A 34 4.18 1.47 9.56
C ILE A 34 4.36 1.47 11.08
N SER A 35 3.37 0.94 11.78
CA SER A 35 3.37 0.68 13.22
C SER A 35 3.64 -0.80 13.55
N GLU A 36 3.79 -1.11 14.84
CA GLU A 36 3.92 -2.48 15.38
C GLU A 36 2.80 -3.43 14.91
N TRP A 37 1.63 -2.89 14.59
CA TRP A 37 0.54 -3.66 13.97
C TRP A 37 1.00 -4.40 12.72
N HIS A 38 1.68 -3.71 11.80
CA HIS A 38 2.12 -4.31 10.53
C HIS A 38 3.20 -5.37 10.77
N PHE A 39 4.06 -5.15 11.77
CA PHE A 39 5.04 -6.16 12.19
C PHE A 39 4.35 -7.45 12.63
N ALA A 40 3.40 -7.35 13.57
CA ALA A 40 2.66 -8.52 14.04
C ALA A 40 1.84 -9.17 12.92
N HIS A 41 1.11 -8.37 12.14
CA HIS A 41 0.21 -8.84 11.08
C HIS A 41 0.94 -9.56 9.95
N LEU A 42 1.97 -8.95 9.36
CA LEU A 42 2.69 -9.53 8.23
C LEU A 42 3.55 -10.72 8.67
N ASN A 43 4.14 -10.68 9.86
CA ASN A 43 4.91 -11.81 10.37
C ASN A 43 4.01 -13.01 10.73
N ALA A 44 2.77 -12.77 11.18
CA ALA A 44 1.80 -13.85 11.39
C ALA A 44 1.48 -14.61 10.10
N PHE A 45 1.47 -13.94 8.94
CA PHE A 45 1.38 -14.66 7.65
C PHE A 45 2.66 -15.41 7.31
N ALA A 46 3.82 -14.86 7.63
CA ALA A 46 5.10 -15.48 7.32
C ALA A 46 5.30 -16.83 8.00
N THR A 47 4.73 -17.04 9.20
CA THR A 47 4.78 -18.34 9.89
C THR A 47 3.97 -19.44 9.18
N GLY A 48 3.00 -19.07 8.35
CA GLY A 48 2.23 -20.01 7.51
C GLY A 48 2.94 -20.42 6.22
N ALA A 49 4.16 -19.94 5.98
CA ALA A 49 4.98 -20.22 4.80
C ALA A 49 4.28 -20.09 3.42
N PRO A 50 3.52 -19.01 3.15
CA PRO A 50 3.03 -18.75 1.79
C PRO A 50 4.20 -18.55 0.82
N GLY A 51 3.94 -18.68 -0.47
CA GLY A 51 4.92 -18.39 -1.51
C GLY A 51 5.31 -16.91 -1.50
N LEU A 52 4.33 -16.03 -1.31
CA LEU A 52 4.47 -14.57 -1.32
C LEU A 52 3.53 -13.92 -0.30
N ILE A 53 4.02 -12.88 0.37
CA ILE A 53 3.19 -11.89 1.07
C ILE A 53 3.28 -10.56 0.31
N MET A 54 2.14 -10.01 -0.09
CA MET A 54 2.09 -8.66 -0.67
C MET A 54 1.71 -7.64 0.42
N VAL A 55 2.62 -6.71 0.72
CA VAL A 55 2.33 -5.55 1.56
C VAL A 55 1.22 -4.72 0.92
N GLU A 56 0.36 -4.15 1.77
CA GLU A 56 -0.79 -3.34 1.37
C GLU A 56 -0.42 -2.15 0.46
N ALA A 57 -1.45 -1.57 -0.17
CA ALA A 57 -1.34 -0.40 -1.01
C ALA A 57 -0.61 0.74 -0.29
N SER A 58 0.64 0.97 -0.70
CA SER A 58 1.55 1.93 -0.06
C SER A 58 1.70 3.16 -0.95
N GLY A 59 1.33 4.32 -0.42
CA GLY A 59 1.33 5.59 -1.14
C GLY A 59 2.73 5.98 -1.60
N VAL A 60 2.89 6.33 -2.88
CA VAL A 60 4.16 6.85 -3.42
C VAL A 60 4.39 8.34 -3.15
N VAL A 61 3.32 9.03 -2.73
CA VAL A 61 3.31 10.42 -2.24
C VAL A 61 2.26 10.53 -1.12
N PRO A 62 2.37 11.50 -0.20
CA PRO A 62 1.43 11.66 0.92
C PRO A 62 -0.03 11.73 0.48
N GLU A 63 -0.34 12.53 -0.53
CA GLU A 63 -1.68 12.73 -1.08
C GLU A 63 -2.22 11.54 -1.89
N GLY A 64 -1.34 10.58 -2.20
CA GLY A 64 -1.67 9.35 -2.92
C GLY A 64 -2.26 8.26 -2.03
N ARG A 65 -2.29 8.47 -0.72
CA ARG A 65 -2.91 7.53 0.24
C ARG A 65 -4.42 7.45 0.04
N ILE A 66 -5.03 6.32 0.41
CA ILE A 66 -6.51 6.21 0.44
C ILE A 66 -7.02 6.97 1.66
N SER A 67 -6.51 6.63 2.85
CA SER A 67 -6.91 7.23 4.12
C SER A 67 -5.75 7.74 4.96
N LEU A 68 -6.06 8.45 6.04
CA LEU A 68 -5.11 8.89 7.06
C LEU A 68 -4.27 7.75 7.65
N GLY A 69 -4.78 6.51 7.60
CA GLY A 69 -4.11 5.32 8.14
C GLY A 69 -3.33 4.50 7.11
N CYS A 70 -3.27 4.90 5.85
CA CYS A 70 -2.55 4.13 4.82
C CYS A 70 -1.04 4.24 4.95
N THR A 71 -0.35 3.16 4.61
CA THR A 71 1.11 3.11 4.52
C THR A 71 1.64 3.99 3.40
N GLY A 72 2.90 4.38 3.53
CA GLY A 72 3.65 5.19 2.58
C GLY A 72 4.99 4.56 2.25
N ILE A 73 5.58 4.99 1.14
CA ILE A 73 6.94 4.64 0.73
C ILE A 73 7.65 5.79 0.01
N TRP A 74 7.23 7.03 0.28
CA TRP A 74 7.76 8.23 -0.39
C TRP A 74 9.05 8.77 0.21
N ASN A 75 9.54 8.15 1.30
CA ASN A 75 10.81 8.52 1.92
C ASN A 75 11.56 7.29 2.47
N ASP A 76 12.85 7.49 2.75
CA ASP A 76 13.76 6.47 3.26
C ASP A 76 13.36 5.89 4.62
N GLU A 77 12.73 6.69 5.48
CA GLU A 77 12.32 6.26 6.82
C GLU A 77 11.23 5.18 6.71
N GLN A 78 10.23 5.44 5.89
CA GLN A 78 9.16 4.49 5.58
C GLN A 78 9.72 3.20 4.97
N ALA A 79 10.65 3.31 4.02
CA ALA A 79 11.29 2.13 3.42
C ALA A 79 12.11 1.33 4.44
N LYS A 80 12.86 2.01 5.31
CA LYS A 80 13.66 1.37 6.38
C LYS A 80 12.79 0.66 7.40
N ALA A 81 11.61 1.19 7.71
CA ALA A 81 10.70 0.60 8.69
C ALA A 81 10.24 -0.82 8.32
N PHE A 82 10.16 -1.17 7.03
CA PHE A 82 9.80 -2.52 6.59
C PHE A 82 10.90 -3.57 6.77
N LYS A 83 12.17 -3.17 6.96
CA LYS A 83 13.32 -4.11 7.00
C LYS A 83 13.16 -5.28 7.99
N PRO A 84 12.69 -5.08 9.24
CA PRO A 84 12.53 -6.19 10.18
C PRO A 84 11.53 -7.24 9.69
N ILE A 85 10.43 -6.81 9.06
CA ILE A 85 9.40 -7.69 8.50
C ILE A 85 9.94 -8.47 7.30
N ILE A 86 10.65 -7.79 6.40
CA ILE A 86 11.28 -8.40 5.23
C ILE A 86 12.28 -9.49 5.66
N ASN A 87 13.12 -9.17 6.64
CA ASN A 87 14.12 -10.11 7.16
C ASN A 87 13.47 -11.36 7.78
N PHE A 88 12.40 -11.18 8.56
CA PHE A 88 11.67 -12.29 9.15
C PHE A 88 11.00 -13.16 8.08
N ALA A 89 10.32 -12.57 7.09
CA ALA A 89 9.70 -13.32 6.00
C ALA A 89 10.74 -14.16 5.23
N HIS A 90 11.90 -13.56 4.91
CA HIS A 90 12.99 -14.28 4.24
C HIS A 90 13.57 -15.42 5.08
N SER A 91 13.63 -15.29 6.41
CA SER A 91 14.08 -16.39 7.28
C SER A 91 13.10 -17.58 7.30
N GLN A 92 11.84 -17.37 6.90
CA GLN A 92 10.82 -18.42 6.71
C GLN A 92 10.73 -18.93 5.25
N ASN A 93 11.71 -18.59 4.39
CA ASN A 93 11.68 -18.86 2.95
C ASN A 93 10.46 -18.24 2.20
N VAL A 94 9.84 -17.21 2.78
CA VAL A 94 8.70 -16.50 2.19
C VAL A 94 9.20 -15.28 1.43
N LYS A 95 8.73 -15.07 0.19
CA LYS A 95 9.01 -13.83 -0.55
C LYS A 95 8.07 -12.73 -0.08
N ILE A 96 8.54 -11.48 -0.11
CA ILE A 96 7.72 -10.31 0.19
C ILE A 96 7.75 -9.32 -0.99
N GLY A 97 6.57 -8.83 -1.35
CA GLY A 97 6.37 -7.79 -2.35
C GLY A 97 5.59 -6.63 -1.76
N ILE A 98 5.49 -5.53 -2.50
CA ILE A 98 4.74 -4.34 -2.10
C ILE A 98 3.88 -3.84 -3.26
N GLN A 99 2.64 -3.45 -2.97
CA GLN A 99 1.78 -2.77 -3.93
C GLN A 99 2.00 -1.26 -3.82
N LEU A 100 2.74 -0.67 -4.77
CA LEU A 100 2.83 0.79 -4.90
C LEU A 100 1.50 1.35 -5.38
N ALA A 101 1.05 2.46 -4.78
CA ALA A 101 -0.29 2.98 -5.02
C ALA A 101 -0.38 4.51 -5.04
N HIS A 102 -1.40 4.98 -5.77
CA HIS A 102 -1.93 6.34 -5.69
C HIS A 102 -3.46 6.30 -5.85
N ALA A 103 -4.20 6.71 -4.83
CA ALA A 103 -5.66 6.59 -4.76
C ALA A 103 -6.42 7.62 -5.62
N GLY A 104 -5.75 8.72 -6.00
CA GLY A 104 -6.31 9.74 -6.87
C GLY A 104 -7.60 10.34 -6.29
N ARG A 105 -8.68 10.37 -7.09
CA ARG A 105 -10.00 10.87 -6.65
C ARG A 105 -10.68 10.07 -5.54
N LYS A 106 -10.10 8.93 -5.12
CA LYS A 106 -10.56 8.12 -3.99
C LYS A 106 -9.71 8.31 -2.73
N ALA A 107 -8.77 9.26 -2.75
CA ALA A 107 -7.90 9.60 -1.63
C ALA A 107 -8.63 10.43 -0.55
N SER A 108 -7.89 10.80 0.49
CA SER A 108 -8.32 11.68 1.58
C SER A 108 -9.54 11.18 2.36
N THR A 109 -9.62 9.89 2.63
CA THR A 109 -10.67 9.31 3.44
C THR A 109 -10.25 9.17 4.91
N MET A 110 -11.24 9.00 5.78
CA MET A 110 -11.01 8.42 7.10
C MET A 110 -10.78 6.91 6.99
N ARG A 111 -10.49 6.25 8.12
CA ARG A 111 -10.38 4.79 8.16
C ARG A 111 -11.78 4.17 8.01
N PRO A 112 -11.91 2.94 7.51
CA PRO A 112 -13.22 2.35 7.23
C PRO A 112 -14.16 2.22 8.43
N TRP A 113 -13.63 2.28 9.65
CA TRP A 113 -14.38 2.17 10.91
C TRP A 113 -14.58 3.52 11.61
N ASP A 114 -14.09 4.62 11.04
CA ASP A 114 -14.38 5.96 11.57
C ASP A 114 -15.83 6.36 11.22
N ASP A 115 -16.35 7.37 11.90
CA ASP A 115 -17.77 7.75 11.87
C ASP A 115 -18.22 8.48 10.58
N HIS A 116 -17.28 8.90 9.75
CA HIS A 116 -17.55 9.55 8.47
C HIS A 116 -16.49 9.19 7.41
N GLN A 117 -16.84 9.31 6.13
CA GLN A 117 -16.00 8.79 5.05
C GLN A 117 -14.80 9.69 4.69
N MET A 118 -15.01 11.02 4.64
CA MET A 118 -14.03 11.95 4.07
C MET A 118 -13.29 12.68 5.18
N ALA A 119 -11.96 12.64 5.19
CA ALA A 119 -11.19 13.40 6.17
C ALA A 119 -11.33 14.90 5.88
N ALA A 120 -11.74 15.68 6.87
CA ALA A 120 -11.74 17.12 6.80
C ALA A 120 -10.31 17.68 6.93
N ALA A 121 -10.10 18.92 6.50
CA ALA A 121 -8.77 19.54 6.55
C ALA A 121 -8.18 19.62 7.97
N ASN A 122 -9.02 19.85 8.98
CA ASN A 122 -8.61 19.87 10.40
C ASN A 122 -8.30 18.48 10.98
N GLU A 123 -8.63 17.40 10.26
CA GLU A 123 -8.31 16.02 10.61
C GLU A 123 -7.10 15.49 9.84
N GLY A 124 -6.51 16.32 8.98
CA GLY A 124 -5.40 15.95 8.10
C GLY A 124 -5.82 15.52 6.69
N GLY A 125 -7.07 15.77 6.29
CA GLY A 125 -7.52 15.60 4.90
C GLY A 125 -6.86 16.58 3.93
N TRP A 126 -6.88 16.23 2.65
CA TRP A 126 -6.22 16.97 1.56
C TRP A 126 -7.09 17.07 0.30
N GLU A 127 -6.74 17.99 -0.60
CA GLU A 127 -7.36 18.07 -1.92
C GLU A 127 -6.92 16.87 -2.78
N THR A 128 -7.88 16.13 -3.31
CA THR A 128 -7.59 14.97 -4.17
C THR A 128 -7.31 15.37 -5.61
N VAL A 129 -6.50 14.59 -6.31
CA VAL A 129 -6.15 14.82 -7.72
C VAL A 129 -6.61 13.67 -8.62
N SER A 130 -6.90 13.97 -9.89
CA SER A 130 -7.28 12.98 -10.90
C SER A 130 -6.97 13.44 -12.33
N ALA A 131 -7.24 12.59 -13.31
CA ALA A 131 -7.10 12.94 -14.72
C ALA A 131 -8.11 14.03 -15.17
N SER A 132 -9.30 14.05 -14.55
CA SER A 132 -10.37 14.99 -14.84
C SER A 132 -11.05 15.43 -13.53
N PRO A 133 -11.71 16.59 -13.49
CA PRO A 133 -12.43 17.06 -12.31
C PRO A 133 -13.80 16.36 -12.20
N LEU A 134 -13.78 15.04 -12.09
CA LEU A 134 -14.97 14.19 -12.03
C LEU A 134 -14.95 13.38 -10.73
N ALA A 135 -15.89 13.71 -9.84
CA ALA A 135 -16.09 13.02 -8.58
C ALA A 135 -16.29 11.50 -8.76
N TYR A 136 -15.88 10.74 -7.74
CA TYR A 136 -16.27 9.33 -7.60
C TYR A 136 -17.45 9.23 -6.63
N SER A 137 -18.62 8.83 -7.12
CA SER A 137 -19.83 8.72 -6.28
C SER A 137 -20.12 10.05 -5.56
N LYS A 138 -20.33 10.02 -4.23
CA LYS A 138 -20.60 11.20 -3.38
C LYS A 138 -19.33 11.87 -2.82
N MET A 139 -18.14 11.50 -3.29
CA MET A 139 -16.88 12.12 -2.85
C MET A 139 -16.69 13.51 -3.47
N PRO A 140 -15.85 14.38 -2.87
CA PRO A 140 -15.51 15.69 -3.44
C PRO A 140 -14.96 15.59 -4.86
N VAL A 141 -15.18 16.64 -5.65
CA VAL A 141 -14.61 16.75 -7.00
C VAL A 141 -13.09 16.90 -6.89
N PRO A 142 -12.28 16.04 -7.53
CA PRO A 142 -10.83 16.16 -7.51
C PRO A 142 -10.38 17.32 -8.40
N ARG A 143 -9.17 17.82 -8.16
CA ARG A 143 -8.49 18.71 -9.10
C ARG A 143 -7.92 17.90 -10.27
N ALA A 144 -8.06 18.42 -11.49
CA ALA A 144 -7.41 17.83 -12.66
C ALA A 144 -5.89 18.07 -12.60
N LEU A 145 -5.11 17.02 -12.81
CA LEU A 145 -3.66 17.10 -12.94
C LEU A 145 -3.27 17.82 -14.24
N LYS A 146 -2.27 18.69 -14.15
CA LYS A 146 -1.56 19.26 -15.29
C LYS A 146 -0.48 18.29 -15.76
N ILE A 147 -0.07 18.40 -17.03
CA ILE A 147 0.96 17.54 -17.63
C ILE A 147 2.25 17.46 -16.78
N PRO A 148 2.81 18.56 -16.25
CA PRO A 148 4.00 18.48 -15.39
C PRO A 148 3.77 17.67 -14.10
N GLU A 149 2.55 17.72 -13.53
CA GLU A 149 2.20 16.98 -12.33
C GLU A 149 2.05 15.48 -12.62
N ILE A 150 1.59 15.12 -13.82
CA ILE A 150 1.57 13.71 -14.28
C ILE A 150 3.00 13.16 -14.36
N HIS A 151 3.94 13.93 -14.91
CA HIS A 151 5.34 13.53 -14.96
C HIS A 151 5.96 13.41 -13.57
N ALA A 152 5.69 14.37 -12.67
CA ALA A 152 6.16 14.31 -11.30
C ALA A 152 5.62 13.06 -10.57
N LEU A 153 4.32 12.79 -10.69
CA LEU A 153 3.69 11.61 -10.09
C LEU A 153 4.25 10.31 -10.67
N THR A 154 4.51 10.26 -11.98
CA THR A 154 5.12 9.08 -12.61
C THR A 154 6.52 8.81 -12.03
N ASN A 155 7.31 9.86 -11.79
CA ASN A 155 8.61 9.72 -11.14
C ASN A 155 8.51 9.24 -9.69
N SER A 156 7.43 9.53 -8.97
CA SER A 156 7.23 8.99 -7.62
C SER A 156 7.05 7.47 -7.58
N PHE A 157 6.69 6.83 -8.70
CA PHE A 157 6.62 5.36 -8.82
C PHE A 157 7.97 4.70 -9.18
N VAL A 158 9.01 5.47 -9.49
CA VAL A 158 10.34 4.99 -9.92
C VAL A 158 11.27 4.89 -8.73
#